data_AF-A0A9X3EFS3-F1
#
_entry.id   AF-A0A9X3EFS3-F1
#
_cell.length_a   1.000
_cell.length_b   1.000
_cell.length_c   1.000
_cell.angle_alpha   90.00
_cell.angle_beta   90.00
_cell.angle_gamma   90.00
#
_symmetry.space_group_name_H-M   'P 1'
#
loop_
_entity.id
_entity.type
_entity.pdbx_description
1 polymer ?
#
loop_
_entity_poly.entity_id
_entity_poly.type
_entity_poly.pdbx_seq_one_letter_code
_entity_poly.pdbx_strand_id
1 'polypeptide(L)'
;QINHDIVSTKNRLHRILQLTFPEIEGLFSATDSPHYWELLTIVPHAIITRRSRQALMDTIHGGISWHIGHERLRKLVDQLMSMGQISAPAVAANSYNVAQVIYYAKRLIELHGTKGDILT
;
A
#
# COMPACT_ATOMS: atom_id res chain seq x y z
N GLN A 1 -12.88 -19.35 -9.55
CA GLN A 1 -11.61 -18.88 -10.13
C GLN A 1 -11.15 -17.54 -9.53
N ILE A 2 -11.95 -16.48 -9.61
CA ILE A 2 -11.59 -15.13 -9.11
C ILE A 2 -11.19 -15.09 -7.62
N ASN A 3 -11.92 -15.77 -6.73
CA ASN A 3 -11.54 -15.83 -5.30
C ASN A 3 -10.16 -16.48 -5.07
N HIS A 4 -9.81 -17.51 -5.84
CA HIS A 4 -8.50 -18.17 -5.75
C HIS A 4 -7.38 -17.21 -6.23
N ASP A 5 -7.62 -16.46 -7.30
CA ASP A 5 -6.67 -15.48 -7.81
C ASP A 5 -6.45 -14.31 -6.85
N ILE A 6 -7.50 -13.84 -6.17
CA ILE A 6 -7.41 -12.84 -5.10
C ILE A 6 -6.54 -13.36 -3.95
N VAL A 7 -6.82 -14.57 -3.44
CA VAL A 7 -6.06 -15.16 -2.33
C VAL A 7 -4.59 -15.36 -2.71
N SER A 8 -4.31 -15.89 -3.90
CA SER A 8 -2.95 -16.07 -4.39
C SER A 8 -2.20 -14.74 -4.55
N THR A 9 -2.87 -13.71 -5.08
CA THR A 9 -2.30 -12.37 -5.26
C THR A 9 -2.01 -11.70 -3.92
N LYS A 10 -2.92 -11.81 -2.94
CA LYS A 10 -2.69 -11.33 -1.55
C LYS A 10 -1.48 -11.99 -0.92
N ASN A 11 -1.38 -13.31 -1.03
CA ASN A 11 -0.26 -14.06 -0.46
C ASN A 11 1.08 -13.64 -1.08
N ARG A 12 1.11 -13.37 -2.38
CA ARG A 12 2.31 -12.86 -3.06
C ARG A 12 2.64 -11.44 -2.62
N LEU A 13 1.65 -10.55 -2.54
CA LEU A 13 1.82 -9.18 -2.06
C LEU A 13 2.37 -9.15 -0.63
N HIS A 14 1.77 -9.91 0.28
CA HIS A 14 2.20 -10.02 1.68
C HIS A 14 3.67 -10.44 1.78
N ARG A 15 4.08 -11.52 1.09
CA ARG A 15 5.48 -11.98 1.12
C ARG A 15 6.49 -10.92 0.65
N ILE A 16 6.13 -10.13 -0.35
CA ILE A 16 7.03 -9.11 -0.89
C ILE A 16 7.04 -7.88 0.03
N LEU A 17 5.89 -7.52 0.62
CA LEU A 17 5.82 -6.46 1.63
C LEU A 17 6.69 -6.77 2.84
N GLN A 18 6.79 -8.04 3.26
CA GLN A 18 7.72 -8.44 4.34
C GLN A 18 9.18 -8.08 4.04
N LEU A 19 9.55 -7.91 2.76
CA LEU A 19 10.90 -7.52 2.36
C LEU A 19 11.06 -6.00 2.22
N THR A 20 10.02 -5.27 1.83
CA THR A 20 10.10 -3.84 1.49
C THR A 20 9.63 -2.90 2.60
N PHE A 21 8.51 -3.23 3.25
CA PHE A 21 7.90 -2.40 4.28
C PHE A 21 6.86 -3.19 5.10
N PRO A 22 7.27 -4.15 5.95
CA PRO A 22 6.32 -4.99 6.69
C PRO A 22 5.38 -4.21 7.61
N GLU A 23 5.85 -3.10 8.19
CA GLU A 23 5.12 -2.34 9.21
C GLU A 23 3.83 -1.69 8.69
N ILE A 24 3.74 -1.45 7.37
CA ILE A 24 2.56 -0.81 6.75
C ILE A 24 1.29 -1.64 6.89
N GLU A 25 1.39 -2.96 7.11
CA GLU A 25 0.23 -3.83 7.31
C GLU A 25 -0.55 -3.46 8.57
N GLY A 26 0.10 -2.84 9.56
CA GLY A 26 -0.54 -2.35 10.78
C GLY A 26 -1.27 -1.01 10.63
N LEU A 27 -1.21 -0.37 9.45
CA LEU A 27 -1.77 0.97 9.25
C LEU A 27 -3.31 0.97 9.20
N PHE A 28 -3.90 -0.06 8.61
CA PHE A 28 -5.34 -0.23 8.52
C PHE A 28 -5.79 -1.44 9.34
N SER A 29 -6.97 -1.34 9.94
CA SER A 29 -7.60 -2.47 10.64
C SER A 29 -7.94 -3.63 9.69
N ALA A 30 -8.04 -3.36 8.39
CA ALA A 30 -8.25 -4.36 7.34
C ALA A 30 -7.34 -4.07 6.15
N THR A 31 -6.57 -5.08 5.73
CA THR A 31 -5.70 -5.06 4.55
C THR A 31 -6.43 -5.48 3.25
N ASP A 32 -7.72 -5.76 3.36
CA ASP A 32 -8.60 -6.17 2.25
C ASP A 32 -9.47 -5.01 1.78
N SER A 33 -8.83 -3.89 1.43
CA SER A 33 -9.51 -2.69 0.95
C SER A 33 -8.78 -2.13 -0.27
N PRO A 34 -9.51 -1.69 -1.31
CA PRO A 34 -8.93 -0.96 -2.43
C PRO A 34 -8.12 0.26 -1.99
N HIS A 35 -8.53 0.93 -0.91
CA HIS A 35 -7.84 2.11 -0.36
C HIS A 35 -6.45 1.74 0.16
N TYR A 36 -6.34 0.56 0.81
CA TYR A 36 -5.06 0.05 1.30
C TYR A 36 -4.12 -0.29 0.14
N TRP A 37 -4.62 -1.03 -0.86
CA TRP A 37 -3.80 -1.39 -2.02
C TRP A 37 -3.38 -0.16 -2.82
N GLU A 38 -4.24 0.83 -2.98
CA GLU A 38 -3.86 2.08 -3.66
C GLU A 38 -2.74 2.79 -2.89
N LEU A 39 -2.82 2.88 -1.57
CA LEU A 39 -1.74 3.44 -0.76
C LEU A 39 -0.42 2.69 -0.95
N LEU A 40 -0.44 1.35 -1.08
CA LEU A 40 0.77 0.57 -1.36
C LEU A 40 1.39 0.88 -2.73
N THR A 41 0.59 1.32 -3.71
CA THR A 41 1.13 1.76 -5.00
C THR A 41 1.91 3.08 -4.88
N ILE A 42 1.58 3.90 -3.90
CA ILE A 42 2.19 5.21 -3.62
C ILE A 42 3.39 5.05 -2.67
N VAL A 43 3.27 4.16 -1.68
CA VAL A 43 4.28 3.91 -0.63
C VAL A 43 4.70 2.42 -0.65
N PRO A 44 5.33 1.93 -1.74
CA PRO A 44 5.67 0.51 -1.87
C PRO A 44 6.89 0.08 -1.03
N HIS A 45 7.60 1.05 -0.44
CA HIS A 45 8.85 0.82 0.29
C HIS A 45 9.02 1.85 1.41
N ALA A 46 9.58 1.43 2.55
CA ALA A 46 9.69 2.28 3.74
C ALA A 46 10.46 3.58 3.49
N ILE A 47 11.44 3.59 2.58
CA ILE A 47 12.24 4.78 2.23
C ILE A 47 11.40 6.00 1.83
N ILE A 48 10.20 5.79 1.26
CA ILE A 48 9.32 6.88 0.82
C ILE A 48 8.83 7.71 2.02
N THR A 49 8.70 7.07 3.18
CA THR A 49 8.28 7.72 4.43
C THR A 49 9.37 8.59 5.06
N ARG A 50 10.63 8.49 4.61
CA ARG A 50 11.75 9.31 5.08
C ARG A 50 11.78 10.72 4.49
N ARG A 51 10.82 11.05 3.61
CA ARG A 51 10.63 12.40 3.07
C ARG A 51 10.06 13.33 4.15
N SER A 52 9.98 14.62 3.83
CA SER A 52 9.29 15.58 4.71
C SER A 52 7.80 15.24 4.81
N ARG A 53 7.19 15.55 5.96
CA ARG A 53 5.76 15.33 6.20
C ARG A 53 4.91 15.92 5.06
N GLN A 54 5.19 17.17 4.68
CA GLN A 54 4.45 17.85 3.62
C GLN A 54 4.57 17.13 2.28
N ALA A 55 5.78 16.75 1.88
CA ALA A 55 5.98 16.03 0.63
C ALA A 55 5.24 14.68 0.62
N LEU A 56 5.17 13.99 1.76
CA LEU A 56 4.43 12.73 1.86
C LEU A 56 2.91 12.96 1.81
N MET A 57 2.41 14.01 2.46
CA MET A 57 1.00 14.42 2.36
C MET A 57 0.61 14.74 0.92
N ASP A 58 1.41 15.55 0.22
CA ASP A 58 1.15 15.94 -1.17
C ASP A 58 1.20 14.72 -2.11
N THR A 59 2.17 13.82 -1.90
CA THR A 59 2.32 12.59 -2.69
C THR A 59 1.11 11.67 -2.50
N ILE A 60 0.64 11.48 -1.27
CA ILE A 60 -0.51 10.63 -0.98
C ILE A 60 -1.78 11.29 -1.50
N HIS A 61 -2.01 12.57 -1.20
CA HIS A 61 -3.21 13.29 -1.63
C HIS A 61 -3.36 13.34 -3.16
N GLY A 62 -2.26 13.51 -3.89
CA GLY A 62 -2.27 13.51 -5.36
C GLY A 62 -2.30 12.11 -5.99
N GLY A 63 -1.99 11.07 -5.23
CA GLY A 63 -1.90 9.70 -5.72
C GLY A 63 -3.13 8.83 -5.44
N ILE A 64 -3.94 9.19 -4.45
CA ILE A 64 -5.16 8.46 -4.10
C ILE A 64 -6.36 8.92 -4.91
N SER A 65 -7.28 8.01 -5.22
CA SER A 65 -8.55 8.32 -5.90
C SER A 65 -9.70 8.62 -4.93
N TRP A 66 -9.49 8.43 -3.63
CA TRP A 66 -10.52 8.55 -2.59
C TRP A 66 -10.35 9.81 -1.73
N HIS A 67 -11.47 10.27 -1.17
CA HIS A 67 -11.51 11.49 -0.36
C HIS A 67 -10.98 11.23 1.06
N ILE A 68 -9.98 12.00 1.46
CA ILE A 68 -9.46 12.02 2.83
C ILE A 68 -9.47 13.45 3.38
N GLY A 69 -10.01 13.63 4.59
CA GLY A 69 -9.93 14.90 5.28
C GLY A 69 -8.49 15.22 5.71
N HIS A 70 -8.09 16.49 5.66
CA HIS A 70 -6.73 16.93 5.97
C HIS A 70 -6.18 16.37 7.31
N GLU A 71 -6.97 16.43 8.39
CA GLU A 71 -6.55 15.87 9.69
C GLU A 71 -6.35 14.35 9.68
N ARG A 72 -7.16 13.62 8.90
CA ARG A 72 -6.99 12.17 8.75
C ARG A 72 -5.73 11.85 7.93
N LEU A 73 -5.48 12.62 6.86
CA LEU A 73 -4.27 12.48 6.05
C LEU A 73 -3.01 12.74 6.89
N ARG A 74 -3.03 13.80 7.69
CA ARG A 74 -1.92 14.12 8.59
C ARG A 74 -1.62 12.97 9.56
N LYS A 75 -2.66 12.41 10.21
CA LYS A 75 -2.51 11.25 11.11
C LYS A 75 -1.94 10.03 10.39
N LEU A 76 -2.46 9.72 9.20
CA LEU A 76 -1.98 8.62 8.37
C LEU A 76 -0.49 8.80 8.01
N VAL A 77 -0.10 10.02 7.63
CA VAL A 77 1.31 10.36 7.34
C VAL A 77 2.18 10.25 8.58
N ASP A 78 1.75 10.77 9.73
CA ASP A 78 2.51 10.67 10.98
C ASP A 78 2.72 9.20 11.38
N GLN A 79 1.72 8.33 11.18
CA GLN A 79 1.85 6.88 11.40
C GLN A 79 2.84 6.24 10.42
N LEU A 80 2.75 6.55 9.13
CA LEU A 80 3.69 6.06 8.11
C LEU A 80 5.14 6.47 8.42
N MET A 81 5.36 7.71 8.83
CA MET A 81 6.69 8.20 9.20
C MET A 81 7.22 7.50 10.46
N SER A 82 6.36 7.17 11.42
CA SER A 82 6.73 6.39 12.61
C SER A 82 7.14 4.96 12.23
N MET A 83 6.32 4.29 11.41
CA MET A 83 6.61 2.96 10.86
C MET A 83 7.92 2.95 10.06
N GLY A 84 8.15 3.98 9.25
CA GLY A 84 9.36 4.13 8.46
C GLY A 84 10.66 4.32 9.23
N GLN A 85 10.58 4.86 10.44
CA GLN A 85 11.73 5.03 11.33
C GLN A 85 12.20 3.69 11.92
N ILE A 86 11.25 2.82 12.25
CA ILE A 86 11.55 1.48 12.80
C ILE A 86 11.78 0.44 11.71
N SER A 87 11.35 0.73 10.47
CA SER A 87 11.47 -0.20 9.36
C SER A 87 12.92 -0.43 8.93
N ALA A 88 13.28 -1.70 8.78
CA ALA A 88 14.55 -2.16 8.23
C ALA A 88 14.30 -3.03 6.99
N PRO A 89 14.03 -2.42 5.82
CA PRO A 89 13.77 -3.16 4.59
C PRO A 89 14.94 -4.10 4.25
N ALA A 90 14.61 -5.35 3.92
CA ALA A 90 15.58 -6.37 3.54
C ALA A 90 16.13 -6.16 2.12
N VAL A 91 15.51 -5.26 1.35
CA VAL A 91 15.83 -5.02 -0.06
C VAL A 91 16.00 -3.54 -0.34
N ALA A 92 16.76 -3.21 -1.38
CA ALA A 92 16.94 -1.83 -1.80
C ALA A 92 15.68 -1.24 -2.44
N ALA A 93 15.55 0.08 -2.39
CA ALA A 93 14.43 0.82 -2.96
C ALA A 93 14.30 0.71 -4.50
N ASN A 94 15.38 0.36 -5.19
CA ASN A 94 15.42 0.12 -6.64
C ASN A 94 15.29 -1.38 -6.99
N SER A 95 15.03 -2.24 -6.00
CA SER A 95 14.87 -3.67 -6.24
C SER A 95 13.58 -3.97 -6.99
N TYR A 96 13.59 -5.07 -7.73
CA TYR A 96 12.41 -5.56 -8.44
C TYR A 96 11.20 -5.79 -7.52
N ASN A 97 11.43 -6.08 -6.23
CA ASN A 97 10.38 -6.25 -5.22
C ASN A 97 9.46 -5.02 -5.12
N VAL A 98 10.01 -3.81 -5.23
CA VAL A 98 9.20 -2.58 -5.19
C VAL A 98 8.22 -2.51 -6.36
N ALA A 99 8.67 -2.87 -7.57
CA ALA A 99 7.80 -2.97 -8.74
C ALA A 99 6.73 -4.06 -8.57
N GLN A 100 7.08 -5.18 -7.93
CA GLN A 100 6.12 -6.25 -7.65
C GLN A 100 5.05 -5.85 -6.62
N VAL A 101 5.40 -5.08 -5.59
CA VAL A 101 4.41 -4.52 -4.64
C VAL A 101 3.37 -3.71 -5.40
N ILE A 102 3.83 -2.77 -6.25
CA ILE A 102 2.95 -1.93 -7.06
C ILE A 102 2.08 -2.80 -7.98
N TYR A 103 2.68 -3.77 -8.67
CA TYR A 103 1.96 -4.65 -9.59
C TYR A 103 0.85 -5.45 -8.90
N TYR A 104 1.16 -6.14 -7.80
CA TYR A 104 0.17 -6.97 -7.11
C TYR A 104 -0.90 -6.13 -6.42
N ALA A 105 -0.57 -4.95 -5.91
CA ALA A 105 -1.55 -4.02 -5.36
C ALA A 105 -2.55 -3.57 -6.45
N LYS A 106 -2.08 -3.13 -7.62
CA LYS A 106 -2.95 -2.79 -8.77
C LYS A 106 -3.81 -3.96 -9.20
N ARG A 107 -3.24 -5.16 -9.27
CA ARG A 107 -3.97 -6.38 -9.63
C ARG A 107 -5.10 -6.69 -8.64
N LEU A 108 -4.91 -6.45 -7.34
CA LEU A 108 -5.97 -6.65 -6.35
C LEU A 108 -7.10 -5.63 -6.51
N ILE A 109 -6.79 -4.38 -6.85
CA ILE A 109 -7.80 -3.36 -7.16
C ILE A 109 -8.65 -3.80 -8.37
N GLU A 110 -8.02 -4.25 -9.46
CA GLU A 110 -8.71 -4.77 -10.66
C GLU A 110 -9.60 -5.98 -10.35
N LEU A 111 -9.06 -6.97 -9.63
CA LEU A 111 -9.79 -8.19 -9.27
C LEU A 111 -10.98 -7.91 -8.34
N HIS A 112 -10.82 -6.94 -7.43
CA HIS A 112 -11.89 -6.51 -6.53
C HIS A 112 -13.00 -5.77 -7.29
N GLY A 113 -12.65 -4.88 -8.23
CA GLY A 113 -13.63 -4.23 -9.11
C GLY A 113 -14.42 -5.25 -9.93
N THR A 114 -13.72 -6.19 -10.57
CA THR A 114 -14.34 -7.26 -11.37
C THR A 114 -15.28 -8.13 -10.53
N LYS A 115 -14.93 -8.43 -9.27
CA LYS A 115 -15.81 -9.18 -8.35
C LYS A 115 -17.08 -8.39 -7.99
N GLY A 116 -16.98 -7.07 -7.83
CA GLY A 116 -18.13 -6.20 -7.58
C GLY A 116 -19.12 -6.18 -8.75
N ASP A 117 -18.61 -6.05 -9.98
CA ASP A 117 -19.43 -6.05 -11.19
C ASP A 117 -20.14 -7.39 -11.46
N ILE A 118 -19.52 -8.52 -11.10
CA ILE A 118 -20.14 -9.86 -11.30
C ILE A 118 -21.26 -10.14 -10.28
N LEU A 119 -21.29 -9.42 -9.16
CA LEU A 119 -22.28 -9.59 -8.08
C LEU A 119 -23.44 -8.58 -8.16
N THR A 120 -23.47 -7.71 -9.18
CA THR A 120 -24.53 -6.73 -9.43
C THR A 120 -25.31 -7.11 -10.69
#